data_AF-A0A845UV97-F1
#
_entry.id   AF-A0A845UV97-F1
#
_cell.length_a   1.000
_cell.length_b   1.000
_cell.length_c   1.000
_cell.angle_alpha   90.00
_cell.angle_beta   90.00
_cell.angle_gamma   90.00
#
_symmetry.space_group_name_H-M   'P 1'
#
loop_
_entity.id
_entity.type
_entity.pdbx_description
1 polymer ?
#
loop_
_entity_poly.entity_id
_entity_poly.type
_entity_poly.pdbx_seq_one_letter_code
_entity_poly.pdbx_strand_id
1 'polypeptide(L)'
;LQETRAALRGVAPEGLRALENALAALPAPREIVGAPDPESAAEALRRAEDALAAAETAFESARGRDEQARLAEIRALTTREAAATRLAELRETLPEDPDTAATALAEAQAEVETALATAREALAALQGEAPDLTSAEATLTRAQAVLDQAAKRQRELSERKAALDTEITLRAGEGVEEELAATEEALTKATERAARYGFERDTLVLLKETLETARSEAREHYFEPVTRELAPLLRLLWPEAELVFDEDSALPRALLRGGQEEPMEVLSGGTREQIALLVRLAFARLLARGGRHAPVILDDALVYTDDTRIERMFDALHRQAGDLQILVLTCRQRAFRDLGGQMLSYESGELPEEAR
;
A
#
# COMPACT_ATOMS: atom_id res chain seq x y z
N LEU A 1 15.68 -32.74 35.99
CA LEU A 1 14.36 -32.90 35.31
C LEU A 1 13.30 -31.93 35.85
N GLN A 2 13.05 -31.86 37.17
CA GLN A 2 12.10 -30.88 37.72
C GLN A 2 12.59 -29.42 37.62
N GLU A 3 13.85 -29.13 37.96
CA GLU A 3 14.44 -27.79 37.77
C GLU A 3 14.47 -27.38 36.30
N THR A 4 14.80 -28.31 35.41
CA THR A 4 14.85 -28.08 33.96
C THR A 4 13.46 -27.78 33.40
N ARG A 5 12.40 -28.44 33.90
CA ARG A 5 11.00 -28.12 33.56
C ARG A 5 10.51 -26.81 34.16
N ALA A 6 11.00 -26.44 35.35
CA ALA A 6 10.66 -25.17 35.98
C ALA A 6 11.31 -23.99 35.23
N ALA A 7 12.58 -24.12 34.85
CA ALA A 7 13.26 -23.15 33.99
C ALA A 7 12.55 -23.02 32.64
N LEU A 8 12.17 -24.14 32.00
CA LEU A 8 11.44 -24.14 30.73
C LEU A 8 10.09 -23.40 30.83
N ARG A 9 9.36 -23.58 31.94
CA ARG A 9 8.09 -22.86 32.18
C ARG A 9 8.29 -21.36 32.44
N GLY A 10 9.44 -20.97 32.99
CA GLY A 10 9.78 -19.55 33.19
C GLY A 10 10.08 -18.82 31.89
N VAL A 11 10.74 -19.50 30.94
CA VAL A 11 11.17 -18.88 29.65
C VAL A 11 10.15 -19.13 28.52
N ALA A 12 9.43 -20.25 28.54
CA ALA A 12 8.43 -20.63 27.54
C ALA A 12 7.14 -21.12 28.22
N PRO A 13 6.34 -20.22 28.82
CA PRO A 13 5.12 -20.57 29.55
C PRO A 13 4.09 -21.30 28.67
N GLU A 14 4.05 -21.00 27.37
CA GLU A 14 3.17 -21.66 26.39
C GLU A 14 3.83 -22.87 25.69
N GLY A 15 5.04 -23.25 26.12
CA GLY A 15 5.80 -24.36 25.56
C GLY A 15 6.73 -23.95 24.41
N LEU A 16 7.72 -24.81 24.14
CA LEU A 16 8.81 -24.52 23.18
C LEU A 16 8.29 -24.19 21.78
N ARG A 17 7.27 -24.91 21.31
CA ARG A 17 6.74 -24.76 19.95
C ARG A 17 6.07 -23.40 19.72
N ALA A 18 5.42 -22.85 20.76
CA ALA A 18 4.85 -21.51 20.70
C ALA A 18 5.95 -20.45 20.64
N LEU A 19 7.02 -20.64 21.42
CA LEU A 19 8.20 -19.77 21.40
C LEU A 19 8.92 -19.81 20.05
N GLU A 20 9.11 -21.00 19.46
CA GLU A 20 9.70 -21.19 18.13
C GLU A 20 8.87 -20.52 17.03
N ASN A 21 7.54 -20.64 17.10
CA ASN A 21 6.64 -19.97 16.16
C ASN A 21 6.68 -18.44 16.31
N ALA A 22 6.72 -17.92 17.54
CA ALA A 22 6.87 -16.50 17.79
C ALA A 22 8.22 -15.98 17.27
N LEU A 23 9.30 -16.74 17.49
CA LEU A 23 10.63 -16.42 16.97
C LEU A 23 10.67 -16.42 15.44
N ALA A 24 10.00 -17.37 14.80
CA ALA A 24 9.91 -17.46 13.34
C ALA A 24 9.03 -16.35 12.71
N ALA A 25 8.08 -15.81 13.48
CA ALA A 25 7.24 -14.69 13.06
C ALA A 25 7.93 -13.32 13.22
N LEU A 26 9.00 -13.24 14.03
CA LEU A 26 9.79 -12.02 14.13
C LEU A 26 10.50 -11.73 12.80
N PRO A 27 10.48 -10.48 12.31
CA PRO A 27 11.27 -10.11 11.14
C PRO A 27 12.75 -10.39 11.40
N ALA A 28 13.49 -10.71 10.32
CA ALA A 28 14.93 -10.89 10.41
C ALA A 28 15.56 -9.66 11.11
N PRO A 29 16.46 -9.87 12.08
CA PRO A 29 17.05 -8.77 12.83
C PRO A 29 17.69 -7.80 11.83
N ARG A 30 17.19 -6.56 11.79
CA ARG A 30 17.88 -5.50 11.06
C ARG A 30 19.17 -5.23 11.79
N GLU A 31 20.30 -5.37 11.11
CA GLU A 31 21.58 -4.90 11.62
C GLU A 31 21.47 -3.39 11.90
N ILE A 32 21.38 -3.04 13.18
CA ILE A 32 21.43 -1.65 13.61
C ILE A 32 22.91 -1.25 13.58
N VAL A 33 23.29 -0.50 12.54
CA VAL A 33 24.65 0.02 12.38
C VAL A 33 25.07 0.76 13.64
N GLY A 34 26.10 0.25 14.33
CA GLY A 34 26.67 0.85 15.54
C GLY A 34 26.08 0.40 16.87
N ALA A 35 25.13 -0.56 16.90
CA ALA A 35 24.76 -1.22 18.15
C ALA A 35 25.86 -2.21 18.57
N PRO A 36 26.30 -2.20 19.85
CA PRO A 36 27.22 -3.21 20.33
C PRO A 36 26.55 -4.59 20.29
N ASP A 37 27.29 -5.57 19.80
CA ASP A 37 26.87 -6.97 19.81
C ASP A 37 26.57 -7.42 21.27
N PRO A 38 25.39 -8.03 21.54
CA PRO A 38 24.99 -8.45 22.88
C PRO A 38 25.98 -9.41 23.55
N GLU A 39 26.60 -10.32 22.79
CA GLU A 39 27.61 -11.23 23.34
C GLU A 39 28.84 -10.48 23.79
N SER A 40 29.35 -9.58 22.93
CA SER A 40 30.47 -8.69 23.25
C SER A 40 30.20 -7.83 24.50
N ALA A 41 28.97 -7.33 24.67
CA ALA A 41 28.57 -6.57 25.85
C ALA A 41 28.53 -7.45 27.12
N ALA A 42 28.01 -8.67 27.02
CA ALA A 42 27.97 -9.62 28.13
C ALA A 42 29.38 -10.07 28.58
N GLU A 43 30.30 -10.26 27.65
CA GLU A 43 31.71 -10.54 27.97
C GLU A 43 32.41 -9.36 28.63
N ALA A 44 32.11 -8.13 28.21
CA ALA A 44 32.65 -6.94 28.85
C ALA A 44 32.16 -6.79 30.30
N LEU A 45 30.88 -7.08 30.55
CA LEU A 45 30.31 -7.09 31.90
C LEU A 45 31.00 -8.11 32.80
N ARG A 46 31.15 -9.35 32.32
CA ARG A 46 31.79 -10.42 33.10
C ARG A 46 33.22 -10.09 33.49
N ARG A 47 34.01 -9.53 32.56
CA ARG A 47 35.36 -9.05 32.85
C ARG A 47 35.39 -7.93 33.90
N ALA A 48 34.39 -7.06 33.91
CA ALA A 48 34.28 -6.01 34.92
C ALA A 48 33.91 -6.58 36.30
N GLU A 49 33.03 -7.58 36.36
CA GLU A 49 32.67 -8.30 37.60
C GLU A 49 33.88 -9.05 38.19
N ASP A 50 34.65 -9.76 37.35
CA ASP A 50 35.87 -10.44 37.77
C ASP A 50 36.91 -9.45 38.32
N ALA A 51 37.07 -8.30 37.65
CA ALA A 51 37.97 -7.23 38.10
C ALA A 51 37.52 -6.61 39.44
N LEU A 52 36.20 -6.46 39.64
CA LEU A 52 35.65 -5.98 40.91
C LEU A 52 35.94 -6.96 42.04
N ALA A 53 35.67 -8.25 41.85
CA ALA A 53 35.94 -9.27 42.87
C ALA A 53 37.44 -9.32 43.26
N ALA A 54 38.33 -9.18 42.28
CA ALA A 54 39.76 -9.09 42.53
C ALA A 54 40.14 -7.83 43.34
N ALA A 55 39.54 -6.68 43.01
CA ALA A 55 39.77 -5.42 43.71
C ALA A 55 39.26 -5.46 45.16
N GLU A 56 38.09 -6.06 45.41
CA GLU A 56 37.53 -6.25 46.75
C GLU A 56 38.44 -7.13 47.61
N THR A 57 38.96 -8.22 47.04
CA THR A 57 39.92 -9.10 47.73
C THR A 57 41.21 -8.36 48.09
N ALA A 58 41.73 -7.54 47.18
CA ALA A 58 42.92 -6.73 47.43
C ALA A 58 42.68 -5.66 48.51
N PHE A 59 41.49 -5.05 48.52
CA PHE A 59 41.09 -4.09 49.54
C PHE A 59 41.03 -4.72 50.93
N GLU A 60 40.38 -5.88 51.09
CA GLU A 60 40.31 -6.57 52.38
C GLU A 60 41.70 -7.01 52.86
N SER A 61 42.60 -7.44 51.96
CA SER A 61 43.99 -7.72 52.30
C SER A 61 44.75 -6.48 52.79
N ALA A 62 44.55 -5.32 52.15
CA ALA A 62 45.15 -4.06 52.56
C ALA A 62 44.61 -3.60 53.93
N ARG A 63 43.30 -3.75 54.15
CA ARG A 63 42.64 -3.46 55.42
C ARG A 63 43.20 -4.32 56.56
N GLY A 64 43.39 -5.62 56.33
CA GLY A 64 44.01 -6.51 57.31
C GLY A 64 45.44 -6.10 57.66
N ARG A 65 46.22 -5.61 56.68
CA ARG A 65 47.57 -5.07 56.92
C ARG A 65 47.55 -3.77 57.75
N ASP A 66 46.63 -2.85 57.48
CA ASP A 66 46.45 -1.62 58.29
C ASP A 66 46.14 -1.99 59.76
N GLU A 67 45.22 -2.93 59.99
CA GLU A 67 44.87 -3.37 61.34
C GLU A 67 46.08 -4.00 62.07
N GLN A 68 46.86 -4.84 61.38
CA GLN A 68 48.09 -5.42 61.93
C GLN A 68 49.13 -4.35 62.27
N ALA A 69 49.30 -3.35 61.40
CA ALA A 69 50.23 -2.24 61.63
C ALA A 69 49.81 -1.40 62.84
N ARG A 70 48.51 -1.08 62.99
CA ARG A 70 47.99 -0.38 64.19
C ARG A 70 48.20 -1.17 65.48
N LEU A 71 47.97 -2.49 65.45
CA LEU A 71 48.24 -3.34 66.61
C LEU A 71 49.74 -3.37 66.95
N ALA A 72 50.62 -3.37 65.94
CA ALA A 72 52.06 -3.28 66.15
C ALA A 72 52.47 -1.92 66.75
N GLU A 73 51.89 -0.82 66.28
CA GLU A 73 52.10 0.53 66.85
C GLU A 73 51.69 0.58 68.33
N ILE A 74 50.50 0.09 68.67
CA ILE A 74 50.01 0.05 70.06
C ILE A 74 50.99 -0.76 70.93
N ARG A 75 51.43 -1.95 70.47
CA ARG A 75 52.42 -2.76 71.20
C ARG A 75 53.76 -2.04 71.38
N ALA A 76 54.22 -1.28 70.39
CA ALA A 76 55.46 -0.52 70.49
C ALA A 76 55.34 0.62 71.52
N LEU A 77 54.21 1.33 71.52
CA LEU A 77 53.93 2.39 72.49
C LEU A 77 53.86 1.86 73.93
N THR A 78 53.16 0.74 74.16
CA THR A 78 53.09 0.13 75.49
C THR A 78 54.44 -0.38 75.97
N THR A 79 55.24 -0.97 75.08
CA THR A 79 56.62 -1.40 75.40
C THR A 79 57.50 -0.21 75.78
N ARG A 80 57.38 0.92 75.05
CA ARG A 80 58.08 2.17 75.37
C ARG A 80 57.69 2.71 76.75
N GLU A 81 56.40 2.73 77.07
CA GLU A 81 55.90 3.19 78.37
C GLU A 81 56.38 2.29 79.52
N ALA A 82 56.33 0.97 79.36
CA ALA A 82 56.85 0.03 80.34
C ALA A 82 58.36 0.22 80.59
N ALA A 83 59.15 0.39 79.52
CA ALA A 83 60.58 0.68 79.62
C ALA A 83 60.86 2.01 80.32
N ALA A 84 60.06 3.05 80.06
CA ALA A 84 60.20 4.35 80.70
C ALA A 84 59.89 4.30 82.21
N THR A 85 58.82 3.59 82.59
CA THR A 85 58.48 3.35 84.01
C THR A 85 59.58 2.57 84.71
N ARG A 86 60.08 1.50 84.09
CA ARG A 86 61.17 0.69 84.66
C ARG A 86 62.45 1.50 84.86
N LEU A 87 62.80 2.36 83.91
CA LEU A 87 63.94 3.27 84.03
C LEU A 87 63.76 4.27 85.19
N ALA A 88 62.54 4.78 85.40
CA ALA A 88 62.25 5.68 86.52
C ALA A 88 62.40 4.96 87.87
N GLU A 89 61.85 3.75 88.01
CA GLU A 89 62.00 2.92 89.21
C GLU A 89 63.47 2.64 89.53
N LEU A 90 64.26 2.23 88.53
CA LEU A 90 65.69 1.96 88.71
C LEU A 90 66.45 3.20 89.18
N ARG A 91 66.13 4.39 88.65
CA ARG A 91 66.74 5.65 89.10
C ARG A 91 66.45 5.98 90.55
N GLU A 92 65.27 5.63 91.06
CA GLU A 92 64.89 5.87 92.47
C GLU A 92 65.44 4.81 93.43
N THR A 93 65.68 3.59 92.96
CA THR A 93 66.04 2.42 93.79
C THR A 93 67.52 2.05 93.71
N LEU A 94 68.35 2.86 93.03
CA LEU A 94 69.78 2.61 92.85
C LEU A 94 70.51 2.60 94.22
N PRO A 95 71.16 1.50 94.62
CA PRO A 95 71.98 1.47 95.84
C PRO A 95 73.21 2.40 95.72
N GLU A 96 73.65 3.00 96.84
CA GLU A 96 74.89 3.80 96.88
C GLU A 96 76.16 2.95 96.68
N ASP A 97 76.08 1.63 96.90
CA ASP A 97 77.20 0.70 96.78
C ASP A 97 77.32 0.15 95.34
N PRO A 98 78.36 0.56 94.58
CA PRO A 98 78.48 0.27 93.14
C PRO A 98 78.55 -1.23 92.82
N ASP A 99 79.07 -2.07 93.73
CA ASP A 99 79.23 -3.51 93.47
C ASP A 99 77.91 -4.28 93.57
N THR A 100 76.93 -3.79 94.33
CA THR A 100 75.59 -4.41 94.42
C THR A 100 74.64 -3.92 93.32
N ALA A 101 74.85 -2.68 92.83
CA ALA A 101 74.06 -2.09 91.75
C ALA A 101 74.43 -2.63 90.36
N ALA A 102 75.68 -3.05 90.16
CA ALA A 102 76.23 -3.44 88.85
C ALA A 102 75.44 -4.54 88.14
N THR A 103 75.03 -5.59 88.86
CA THR A 103 74.29 -6.74 88.28
C THR A 103 72.89 -6.34 87.80
N ALA A 104 72.13 -5.62 88.64
CA ALA A 104 70.77 -5.18 88.30
C ALA A 104 70.76 -4.14 87.16
N LEU A 105 71.78 -3.27 87.10
CA LEU A 105 71.99 -2.34 85.99
C LEU A 105 72.34 -3.07 84.69
N ALA A 106 73.21 -4.09 84.75
CA ALA A 106 73.58 -4.88 83.58
C ALA A 106 72.38 -5.67 83.00
N GLU A 107 71.55 -6.27 83.86
CA GLU A 107 70.31 -6.95 83.46
C GLU A 107 69.32 -5.98 82.82
N ALA A 108 69.07 -4.83 83.46
CA ALA A 108 68.18 -3.80 82.92
C ALA A 108 68.70 -3.22 81.58
N GLN A 109 70.02 -3.04 81.45
CA GLN A 109 70.62 -2.59 80.20
C GLN A 109 70.44 -3.64 79.08
N ALA A 110 70.65 -4.93 79.39
CA ALA A 110 70.43 -6.01 78.43
C ALA A 110 68.96 -6.14 77.98
N GLU A 111 68.00 -5.95 78.90
CA GLU A 111 66.57 -5.90 78.57
C GLU A 111 66.23 -4.73 77.65
N VAL A 112 66.74 -3.53 77.94
CA VAL A 112 66.54 -2.33 77.11
C VAL A 112 67.17 -2.49 75.73
N GLU A 113 68.39 -3.03 75.64
CA GLU A 113 69.07 -3.28 74.37
C GLU A 113 68.30 -4.27 73.51
N THR A 114 67.77 -5.34 74.11
CA THR A 114 66.93 -6.34 73.42
C THR A 114 65.61 -5.74 72.93
N ALA A 115 64.92 -4.96 73.77
CA ALA A 115 63.68 -4.28 73.39
C ALA A 115 63.93 -3.25 72.27
N LEU A 116 65.04 -2.52 72.32
CA LEU A 116 65.44 -1.56 71.30
C LEU A 116 65.81 -2.22 69.98
N ALA A 117 66.50 -3.35 70.01
CA ALA A 117 66.79 -4.15 68.81
C ALA A 117 65.49 -4.64 68.15
N THR A 118 64.57 -5.20 68.94
CA THR A 118 63.25 -5.67 68.49
C THR A 118 62.43 -4.52 67.87
N ALA A 119 62.44 -3.34 68.50
CA ALA A 119 61.74 -2.16 68.00
C ALA A 119 62.34 -1.64 66.67
N ARG A 120 63.66 -1.71 66.51
CA ARG A 120 64.35 -1.32 65.26
C ARG A 120 64.05 -2.28 64.12
N GLU A 121 64.02 -3.58 64.38
CA GLU A 121 63.62 -4.58 63.38
C GLU A 121 62.17 -4.38 62.94
N ALA A 122 61.26 -4.16 63.89
CA ALA A 122 59.86 -3.85 63.59
C ALA A 122 59.70 -2.56 62.78
N LEU A 123 60.44 -1.50 63.12
CA LEU A 123 60.45 -0.24 62.37
C LEU A 123 60.96 -0.44 60.94
N ALA A 124 62.06 -1.18 60.76
CA ALA A 124 62.63 -1.44 59.44
C ALA A 124 61.67 -2.26 58.56
N ALA A 125 60.98 -3.26 59.13
CA ALA A 125 59.96 -4.02 58.44
C ALA A 125 58.78 -3.13 58.00
N LEU A 126 58.25 -2.30 58.91
CA LEU A 126 57.17 -1.36 58.60
C LEU A 126 57.57 -0.34 57.54
N GLN A 127 58.80 0.17 57.56
CA GLN A 127 59.31 1.10 56.55
C GLN A 127 59.51 0.43 55.18
N GLY A 128 59.92 -0.85 55.16
CA GLY A 128 60.09 -1.61 53.92
C GLY A 128 58.77 -1.98 53.25
N GLU A 129 57.70 -2.15 54.04
CA GLU A 129 56.36 -2.48 53.55
C GLU A 129 55.47 -1.25 53.34
N ALA A 130 55.89 -0.07 53.83
CA ALA A 130 55.13 1.16 53.72
C ALA A 130 54.97 1.58 52.24
N PRO A 131 53.73 1.77 51.75
CA PRO A 131 53.53 2.31 50.41
C PRO A 131 53.97 3.78 50.35
N ASP A 132 54.40 4.22 49.18
CA ASP A 132 54.63 5.63 48.92
C ASP A 132 53.30 6.40 49.01
N LEU A 133 53.18 7.26 50.02
CA LEU A 133 51.95 8.01 50.32
C LEU A 133 51.54 8.90 49.14
N THR A 134 52.49 9.55 48.47
CA THR A 134 52.18 10.45 47.35
C THR A 134 51.62 9.67 46.17
N SER A 135 52.20 8.52 45.83
CA SER A 135 51.65 7.63 44.80
C SER A 135 50.29 7.04 45.19
N ALA A 136 50.09 6.70 46.47
CA ALA A 136 48.82 6.19 46.98
C ALA A 136 47.70 7.24 46.89
N GLU A 137 47.97 8.48 47.29
CA GLU A 137 47.04 9.61 47.19
C GLU A 137 46.69 9.90 45.72
N ALA A 138 47.68 9.96 44.83
CA ALA A 138 47.45 10.17 43.40
C ALA A 138 46.60 9.03 42.79
N THR A 139 46.80 7.79 43.24
CA THR A 139 46.01 6.63 42.82
C THR A 139 44.57 6.73 43.32
N LEU A 140 44.37 7.13 44.58
CA LEU A 140 43.04 7.36 45.15
C LEU A 140 42.27 8.44 44.38
N THR A 141 42.90 9.59 44.11
CA THR A 141 42.26 10.68 43.35
C THR A 141 41.85 10.23 41.95
N ARG A 142 42.71 9.48 41.24
CA ARG A 142 42.36 8.92 39.93
C ARG A 142 41.20 7.92 40.03
N ALA A 143 41.21 7.02 41.01
CA ALA A 143 40.16 6.04 41.20
C ALA A 143 38.81 6.69 41.52
N GLN A 144 38.80 7.72 42.36
CA GLN A 144 37.62 8.53 42.67
C GLN A 144 37.07 9.22 41.42
N ALA A 145 37.92 9.86 40.63
CA ALA A 145 37.50 10.50 39.38
C ALA A 145 36.89 9.49 38.38
N VAL A 146 37.46 8.28 38.29
CA VAL A 146 36.90 7.20 37.46
C VAL A 146 35.54 6.76 37.98
N LEU A 147 35.36 6.59 39.30
CA LEU A 147 34.08 6.23 39.90
C LEU A 147 33.00 7.29 39.64
N ASP A 148 33.34 8.57 39.83
CA ASP A 148 32.40 9.68 39.58
C ASP A 148 31.98 9.75 38.11
N GLN A 149 32.94 9.59 37.20
CA GLN A 149 32.67 9.56 35.76
C GLN A 149 31.81 8.36 35.37
N ALA A 150 32.11 7.17 35.91
CA ALA A 150 31.34 5.95 35.67
C ALA A 150 29.90 6.09 36.20
N ALA A 151 29.72 6.61 37.41
CA ALA A 151 28.40 6.85 38.01
C ALA A 151 27.59 7.88 37.21
N LYS A 152 28.23 8.96 36.72
CA LYS A 152 27.59 9.90 35.80
C LYS A 152 27.15 9.20 34.51
N ARG A 153 28.04 8.42 33.89
CA ARG A 153 27.73 7.70 32.65
C ARG A 153 26.61 6.69 32.81
N GLN A 154 26.57 5.96 33.93
CA GLN A 154 25.52 5.02 34.25
C GLN A 154 24.15 5.71 34.34
N ARG A 155 24.07 6.87 35.03
CA ARG A 155 22.83 7.66 35.10
C ARG A 155 22.35 8.11 33.73
N GLU A 156 23.24 8.68 32.92
CA GLU A 156 22.92 9.11 31.54
C GLU A 156 22.40 7.94 30.68
N LEU A 157 23.04 6.77 30.77
CA LEU A 157 22.61 5.58 30.02
C LEU A 157 21.26 5.05 30.53
N SER A 158 21.02 5.06 31.84
CA SER A 158 19.76 4.64 32.43
C SER A 158 18.60 5.53 32.00
N GLU A 159 18.79 6.85 32.02
CA GLU A 159 17.80 7.82 31.54
C GLU A 159 17.51 7.63 30.05
N ARG A 160 18.57 7.44 29.24
CA ARG A 160 18.42 7.21 27.80
C ARG A 160 17.72 5.89 27.49
N LYS A 161 18.02 4.83 28.25
CA LYS A 161 17.30 3.55 28.14
C LYS A 161 15.83 3.72 28.47
N ALA A 162 15.48 4.39 29.57
CA ALA A 162 14.09 4.63 29.95
C ALA A 162 13.33 5.44 28.89
N ALA A 163 13.97 6.46 28.30
CA ALA A 163 13.40 7.24 27.22
C ALA A 163 13.14 6.38 25.96
N LEU A 164 14.10 5.55 25.56
CA LEU A 164 13.95 4.63 24.43
C LEU A 164 12.89 3.56 24.69
N ASP A 165 12.86 2.95 25.88
CA ASP A 165 11.84 1.97 26.27
C ASP A 165 10.43 2.61 26.21
N THR A 166 10.30 3.86 26.63
CA THR A 166 9.04 4.62 26.53
C THR A 166 8.64 4.88 25.08
N GLU A 167 9.58 5.32 24.23
CA GLU A 167 9.33 5.56 22.81
C GLU A 167 8.92 4.28 22.08
N ILE A 168 9.62 3.17 22.34
CA ILE A 168 9.30 1.86 21.78
C ILE A 168 7.91 1.42 22.21
N THR A 169 7.57 1.54 23.50
CA THR A 169 6.26 1.13 24.02
C THR A 169 5.13 1.96 23.40
N LEU A 170 5.32 3.27 23.28
CA LEU A 170 4.33 4.16 22.67
C LEU A 170 4.09 3.77 21.20
N ARG A 171 5.16 3.64 20.41
CA ARG A 171 5.06 3.27 18.99
C ARG A 171 4.54 1.85 18.77
N ALA A 172 4.90 0.90 19.64
CA ALA A 172 4.37 -0.46 19.58
C ALA A 172 2.86 -0.50 19.84
N GLY A 173 2.33 0.44 20.64
CA GLY A 173 0.90 0.57 20.91
C GLY A 173 0.09 1.30 19.82
N GLU A 174 0.73 1.89 18.81
CA GLU A 174 0.06 2.64 17.74
C GLU A 174 -0.68 1.74 16.73
N GLY A 175 -0.49 0.42 16.80
CA GLY A 175 -1.21 -0.55 15.95
C GLY A 175 -0.82 -0.45 14.47
N VAL A 176 0.44 -0.13 14.19
CA VAL A 176 0.94 0.12 12.82
C VAL A 176 0.83 -1.13 11.95
N GLU A 177 0.96 -2.32 12.53
CA GLU A 177 0.81 -3.59 11.82
C GLU A 177 -0.66 -3.86 11.46
N GLU A 178 -1.58 -3.54 12.36
CA GLU A 178 -3.02 -3.61 12.10
C GLU A 178 -3.46 -2.59 11.05
N GLU A 179 -2.92 -1.36 11.10
CA GLU A 179 -3.18 -0.33 10.09
C GLU A 179 -2.64 -0.74 8.72
N LEU A 180 -1.45 -1.33 8.67
CA LEU A 180 -0.87 -1.89 7.44
C LEU A 180 -1.76 -3.00 6.87
N ALA A 181 -2.13 -3.99 7.69
CA ALA A 181 -2.97 -5.10 7.26
C ALA A 181 -4.34 -4.62 6.75
N ALA A 182 -4.97 -3.67 7.46
CA ALA A 182 -6.24 -3.07 7.03
C ALA A 182 -6.10 -2.33 5.70
N THR A 183 -4.99 -1.62 5.50
CA THR A 183 -4.69 -0.88 4.26
C THR A 183 -4.44 -1.83 3.09
N GLU A 184 -3.70 -2.91 3.30
CA GLU A 184 -3.46 -3.96 2.30
C GLU A 184 -4.75 -4.68 1.89
N GLU A 185 -5.64 -4.97 2.84
CA GLU A 185 -6.97 -5.53 2.55
C GLU A 185 -7.82 -4.55 1.74
N ALA A 186 -7.82 -3.27 2.12
CA ALA A 186 -8.54 -2.22 1.39
C ALA A 186 -8.01 -2.05 -0.04
N LEU A 187 -6.69 -2.10 -0.23
CA LEU A 187 -6.05 -2.06 -1.55
C LEU A 187 -6.44 -3.26 -2.41
N THR A 188 -6.44 -4.45 -1.82
CA THR A 188 -6.85 -5.70 -2.51
C THR A 188 -8.29 -5.58 -3.01
N LYS A 189 -9.23 -5.22 -2.13
CA LYS A 189 -10.65 -5.01 -2.49
C LYS A 189 -10.84 -3.94 -3.56
N ALA A 190 -10.11 -2.83 -3.45
CA ALA A 190 -10.19 -1.75 -4.44
C ALA A 190 -9.68 -2.20 -5.82
N THR A 191 -8.61 -2.99 -5.85
CA THR A 191 -8.01 -3.52 -7.08
C THR A 191 -8.94 -4.53 -7.76
N GLU A 192 -9.52 -5.46 -7.00
CA GLU A 192 -10.52 -6.40 -7.53
C GLU A 192 -11.74 -5.68 -8.11
N ARG A 193 -12.24 -4.65 -7.41
CA ARG A 193 -13.36 -3.84 -7.87
C ARG A 193 -13.00 -3.08 -9.16
N ALA A 194 -11.79 -2.53 -9.25
CA ALA A 194 -11.32 -1.86 -10.45
C ALA A 194 -11.21 -2.82 -11.64
N ALA A 195 -10.68 -4.03 -11.42
CA ALA A 195 -10.60 -5.07 -12.44
C ALA A 195 -12.00 -5.47 -12.94
N ARG A 196 -12.96 -5.64 -12.05
CA ARG A 196 -14.35 -5.96 -12.40
C ARG A 196 -14.99 -4.87 -13.28
N TYR A 197 -14.85 -3.60 -12.90
CA TYR A 197 -15.39 -2.50 -13.70
C TYR A 197 -14.63 -2.32 -15.03
N GLY A 198 -13.33 -2.61 -15.06
CA GLY A 198 -12.54 -2.66 -16.30
C GLY A 198 -13.10 -3.70 -17.27
N PHE A 199 -13.34 -4.92 -16.79
CA PHE A 199 -13.94 -5.99 -17.60
C PHE A 199 -15.36 -5.63 -18.09
N GLU A 200 -16.20 -5.06 -17.21
CA GLU A 200 -17.55 -4.62 -17.58
C GLU A 200 -17.52 -3.54 -18.66
N ARG A 201 -16.67 -2.51 -18.48
CA ARG A 201 -16.45 -1.47 -19.49
C ARG A 201 -16.03 -2.09 -20.82
N ASP A 202 -15.01 -2.94 -20.83
CA ASP A 202 -14.47 -3.54 -22.07
C ASP A 202 -15.53 -4.40 -22.77
N THR A 203 -16.34 -5.12 -22.00
CA THR A 203 -17.47 -5.90 -22.52
C THR A 203 -18.53 -5.00 -23.14
N LEU A 204 -18.90 -3.90 -22.48
CA LEU A 204 -19.90 -2.95 -22.99
C LEU A 204 -19.42 -2.21 -24.23
N VAL A 205 -18.14 -1.82 -24.28
CA VAL A 205 -17.52 -1.20 -25.46
C VAL A 205 -17.56 -2.18 -26.63
N LEU A 206 -17.10 -3.41 -26.43
CA LEU A 206 -17.13 -4.44 -27.47
C LEU A 206 -18.56 -4.72 -27.95
N LEU A 207 -19.52 -4.84 -27.02
CA LEU A 207 -20.92 -5.07 -27.34
C LEU A 207 -21.48 -3.91 -28.18
N LYS A 208 -21.20 -2.66 -27.80
CA LYS A 208 -21.65 -1.48 -28.53
C LYS A 208 -21.08 -1.48 -29.95
N GLU A 209 -19.77 -1.66 -30.10
CA GLU A 209 -19.10 -1.69 -31.41
C GLU A 209 -19.64 -2.82 -32.30
N THR A 210 -19.85 -4.00 -31.70
CA THR A 210 -20.42 -5.16 -32.41
C THR A 210 -21.85 -4.88 -32.88
N LEU A 211 -22.69 -4.27 -32.03
CA LEU A 211 -24.06 -3.91 -32.39
C LEU A 211 -24.12 -2.81 -33.46
N GLU A 212 -23.24 -1.81 -33.37
CA GLU A 212 -23.13 -0.75 -34.38
C GLU A 212 -22.69 -1.32 -35.74
N THR A 213 -21.74 -2.26 -35.74
CA THR A 213 -21.30 -2.97 -36.95
C THR A 213 -22.43 -3.81 -37.55
N ALA A 214 -23.06 -4.68 -36.74
CA ALA A 214 -24.17 -5.52 -37.20
C ALA A 214 -25.36 -4.70 -37.69
N ARG A 215 -25.67 -3.57 -37.04
CA ARG A 215 -26.69 -2.62 -37.48
C ARG A 215 -26.36 -2.04 -38.85
N SER A 216 -25.10 -1.67 -39.08
CA SER A 216 -24.65 -1.10 -40.36
C SER A 216 -24.70 -2.14 -41.48
N GLU A 217 -24.21 -3.36 -41.24
CA GLU A 217 -24.27 -4.48 -42.19
C GLU A 217 -25.71 -4.86 -42.56
N ALA A 218 -26.59 -4.96 -41.56
CA ALA A 218 -28.01 -5.23 -41.81
C ALA A 218 -28.65 -4.12 -42.65
N ARG A 219 -28.36 -2.84 -42.35
CA ARG A 219 -28.85 -1.70 -43.12
C ARG A 219 -28.40 -1.76 -44.58
N GLU A 220 -27.11 -1.96 -44.85
CA GLU A 220 -26.60 -2.10 -46.22
C GLU A 220 -27.35 -3.21 -46.96
N HIS A 221 -27.54 -4.38 -46.31
CA HIS A 221 -28.26 -5.50 -46.88
C HIS A 221 -29.73 -5.20 -47.22
N TYR A 222 -30.44 -4.40 -46.39
CA TYR A 222 -31.85 -4.07 -46.61
C TYR A 222 -32.07 -2.89 -47.58
N PHE A 223 -31.20 -1.88 -47.58
CA PHE A 223 -31.41 -0.66 -48.36
C PHE A 223 -30.79 -0.72 -49.75
N GLU A 224 -29.67 -1.43 -49.94
CA GLU A 224 -29.06 -1.57 -51.27
C GLU A 224 -30.06 -2.10 -52.33
N PRO A 225 -30.90 -3.12 -52.05
CA PRO A 225 -31.90 -3.58 -53.01
C PRO A 225 -32.97 -2.54 -53.31
N VAL A 226 -33.41 -1.76 -52.31
CA VAL A 226 -34.43 -0.71 -52.48
C VAL A 226 -33.88 0.44 -53.33
N THR A 227 -32.66 0.91 -53.03
CA THR A 227 -31.98 1.96 -53.80
C THR A 227 -31.77 1.54 -55.25
N ARG A 228 -31.43 0.27 -55.49
CA ARG A 228 -31.30 -0.31 -56.84
C ARG A 228 -32.61 -0.28 -57.63
N GLU A 229 -33.75 -0.57 -57.00
CA GLU A 229 -35.06 -0.46 -57.65
C GLU A 229 -35.54 0.98 -57.83
N LEU A 230 -35.16 1.88 -56.93
CA LEU A 230 -35.59 3.27 -56.92
C LEU A 230 -34.84 4.14 -57.93
N ALA A 231 -33.54 3.91 -58.11
CA ALA A 231 -32.69 4.68 -59.04
C ALA A 231 -33.27 4.82 -60.47
N PRO A 232 -33.70 3.75 -61.16
CA PRO A 232 -34.29 3.88 -62.50
C PRO A 232 -35.63 4.64 -62.50
N LEU A 233 -36.39 4.56 -61.41
CA LEU A 233 -37.68 5.26 -61.27
C LEU A 233 -37.48 6.76 -61.01
N LEU A 234 -36.44 7.15 -60.25
CA LEU A 234 -36.09 8.55 -60.03
C LEU A 234 -35.56 9.22 -61.31
N ARG A 235 -34.68 8.52 -62.04
CA ARG A 235 -34.05 9.01 -63.29
C ARG A 235 -35.05 9.33 -64.40
N LEU A 236 -36.24 8.75 -64.32
CA LEU A 236 -37.32 9.06 -65.22
C LEU A 236 -37.86 10.50 -65.05
N LEU A 237 -38.06 10.92 -63.79
CA LEU A 237 -38.58 12.25 -63.48
C LEU A 237 -37.46 13.28 -63.46
N TRP A 238 -36.28 12.87 -63.00
CA TRP A 238 -35.10 13.71 -62.84
C TRP A 238 -33.85 12.93 -63.25
N PRO A 239 -33.30 13.14 -64.47
CA PRO A 239 -32.23 12.32 -65.06
C PRO A 239 -30.96 12.09 -64.22
N GLU A 240 -30.66 13.02 -63.31
CA GLU A 240 -29.49 12.98 -62.42
C GLU A 240 -29.87 12.96 -60.93
N ALA A 241 -31.09 12.50 -60.61
CA ALA A 241 -31.54 12.45 -59.23
C ALA A 241 -31.13 11.17 -58.51
N GLU A 242 -30.68 11.34 -57.27
CA GLU A 242 -30.45 10.28 -56.30
C GLU A 242 -31.13 10.64 -54.98
N LEU A 243 -31.57 9.63 -54.24
CA LEU A 243 -32.21 9.83 -52.94
C LEU A 243 -31.23 9.45 -51.85
N VAL A 244 -30.92 10.40 -50.98
CA VAL A 244 -30.08 10.20 -49.81
C VAL A 244 -30.98 9.76 -48.66
N PHE A 245 -30.67 8.63 -48.06
CA PHE A 245 -31.41 8.10 -46.92
C PHE A 245 -30.74 8.53 -45.62
N ASP A 246 -31.55 8.80 -44.61
CA ASP A 246 -31.09 9.05 -43.25
C ASP A 246 -30.59 7.74 -42.63
N GLU A 247 -29.38 7.78 -42.06
CA GLU A 247 -28.73 6.60 -41.50
C GLU A 247 -29.50 6.03 -40.31
N ASP A 248 -30.25 6.83 -39.55
CA ASP A 248 -30.92 6.38 -38.32
C ASP A 248 -32.39 5.98 -38.52
N SER A 249 -33.15 6.76 -39.29
CA SER A 249 -34.59 6.56 -39.50
C SER A 249 -34.93 5.70 -40.71
N ALA A 250 -33.96 5.39 -41.58
CA ALA A 250 -34.20 4.67 -42.83
C ALA A 250 -35.19 5.36 -43.79
N LEU A 251 -35.47 6.64 -43.55
CA LEU A 251 -36.31 7.47 -44.40
C LEU A 251 -35.45 8.30 -45.35
N PRO A 252 -35.97 8.68 -46.52
CA PRO A 252 -35.32 9.68 -47.35
C PRO A 252 -35.04 10.96 -46.55
N ARG A 253 -33.79 11.39 -46.52
CA ARG A 253 -33.34 12.64 -45.90
C ARG A 253 -33.28 13.78 -46.88
N ALA A 254 -32.80 13.52 -48.10
CA ALA A 254 -32.63 14.54 -49.12
C ALA A 254 -32.71 13.96 -50.53
N LEU A 255 -33.04 14.83 -51.49
CA LEU A 255 -32.97 14.55 -52.92
C LEU A 255 -31.73 15.26 -53.48
N LEU A 256 -30.78 14.49 -54.02
CA LEU A 256 -29.62 15.03 -54.73
C LEU A 256 -29.99 15.26 -56.19
N ARG A 257 -29.87 16.48 -56.71
CA ARG A 257 -30.08 16.81 -58.14
C ARG A 257 -29.03 17.77 -58.63
N GLY A 258 -28.37 17.44 -59.75
CA GLY A 258 -27.35 18.31 -60.35
C GLY A 258 -26.22 18.67 -59.37
N GLY A 259 -25.88 17.77 -58.45
CA GLY A 259 -24.86 17.97 -57.42
C GLY A 259 -25.29 18.85 -56.23
N GLN A 260 -26.57 19.22 -56.12
CA GLN A 260 -27.12 19.92 -54.95
C GLN A 260 -28.00 19.00 -54.13
N GLU A 261 -27.76 18.96 -52.81
CA GLU A 261 -28.57 18.19 -51.86
C GLU A 261 -29.73 19.05 -51.36
N GLU A 262 -30.95 18.61 -51.62
CA GLU A 262 -32.19 19.29 -51.22
C GLU A 262 -32.86 18.49 -50.10
N PRO A 263 -32.82 18.96 -48.83
CA PRO A 263 -33.50 18.28 -47.72
C PRO A 263 -34.99 18.06 -47.99
N MET A 264 -35.54 16.93 -47.55
CA MET A 264 -36.94 16.59 -47.82
C MET A 264 -37.92 17.64 -47.29
N GLU A 265 -37.57 18.36 -46.22
CA GLU A 265 -38.39 19.40 -45.59
C GLU A 265 -38.57 20.65 -46.46
N VAL A 266 -37.60 20.94 -47.32
CA VAL A 266 -37.63 22.12 -48.21
C VAL A 266 -38.27 21.83 -49.56
N LEU A 267 -38.50 20.55 -49.89
CA LEU A 267 -39.14 20.14 -51.12
C LEU A 267 -40.62 20.55 -51.15
N SER A 268 -41.09 20.96 -52.33
CA SER A 268 -42.51 21.25 -52.56
C SER A 268 -43.38 20.01 -52.26
N GLY A 269 -44.62 20.25 -51.84
CA GLY A 269 -45.57 19.17 -51.52
C GLY A 269 -45.70 18.14 -52.65
N GLY A 270 -45.83 18.60 -53.91
CA GLY A 270 -45.90 17.71 -55.06
C GLY A 270 -44.62 16.89 -55.31
N THR A 271 -43.43 17.45 -55.01
CA THR A 271 -42.16 16.68 -55.11
C THR A 271 -42.09 15.60 -54.04
N ARG A 272 -42.50 15.91 -52.81
CA ARG A 272 -42.57 14.93 -51.72
C ARG A 272 -43.56 13.79 -52.02
N GLU A 273 -44.72 14.11 -52.57
CA GLU A 273 -45.71 13.11 -53.00
C GLU A 273 -45.18 12.20 -54.12
N GLN A 274 -44.48 12.76 -55.11
CA GLN A 274 -43.84 11.99 -56.17
C GLN A 274 -42.79 11.03 -55.60
N ILE A 275 -41.90 11.50 -54.73
CA ILE A 275 -40.90 10.66 -54.07
C ILE A 275 -41.58 9.55 -53.27
N ALA A 276 -42.61 9.89 -52.49
CA ALA A 276 -43.35 8.91 -51.69
C ALA A 276 -44.03 7.81 -52.52
N LEU A 277 -44.47 8.15 -53.74
CA LEU A 277 -45.00 7.20 -54.71
C LEU A 277 -43.89 6.31 -55.29
N LEU A 278 -42.78 6.90 -55.75
CA LEU A 278 -41.67 6.15 -56.34
C LEU A 278 -41.04 5.17 -55.34
N VAL A 279 -40.94 5.55 -54.06
CA VAL A 279 -40.47 4.66 -52.99
C VAL A 279 -41.41 3.46 -52.82
N ARG A 280 -42.74 3.67 -52.79
CA ARG A 280 -43.72 2.57 -52.69
C ARG A 280 -43.63 1.62 -53.88
N LEU A 281 -43.42 2.15 -55.08
CA LEU A 281 -43.23 1.36 -56.29
C LEU A 281 -41.93 0.56 -56.26
N ALA A 282 -40.83 1.16 -55.80
CA ALA A 282 -39.56 0.46 -55.63
C ALA A 282 -39.71 -0.74 -54.67
N PHE A 283 -40.43 -0.59 -53.56
CA PHE A 283 -40.76 -1.69 -52.66
C PHE A 283 -41.63 -2.77 -53.33
N ALA A 284 -42.66 -2.38 -54.08
CA ALA A 284 -43.51 -3.33 -54.80
C ALA A 284 -42.71 -4.14 -55.83
N ARG A 285 -41.79 -3.50 -56.56
CA ARG A 285 -40.87 -4.16 -57.50
C ARG A 285 -39.91 -5.11 -56.80
N LEU A 286 -39.33 -4.68 -55.69
CA LEU A 286 -38.44 -5.50 -54.88
C LEU A 286 -39.15 -6.78 -54.42
N LEU A 287 -40.39 -6.65 -53.93
CA LEU A 287 -41.22 -7.79 -53.52
C LEU A 287 -41.58 -8.70 -54.71
N ALA A 288 -41.94 -8.13 -55.86
CA ALA A 288 -42.27 -8.89 -57.06
C ALA A 288 -41.07 -9.72 -57.55
N ARG A 289 -39.84 -9.18 -57.51
CA ARG A 289 -38.62 -9.95 -57.83
C ARG A 289 -38.37 -11.11 -56.86
N GLY A 290 -38.83 -10.98 -55.61
CA GLY A 290 -38.83 -12.06 -54.62
C GLY A 290 -40.00 -13.05 -54.76
N GLY A 291 -40.80 -12.96 -55.84
CA GLY A 291 -41.96 -13.83 -56.07
C GLY A 291 -43.22 -13.43 -55.29
N ARG A 292 -43.22 -12.29 -54.60
CA ARG A 292 -44.34 -11.77 -53.82
C ARG A 292 -44.93 -10.54 -54.51
N HIS A 293 -45.93 -10.74 -55.36
CA HIS A 293 -46.61 -9.61 -56.00
C HIS A 293 -47.48 -8.87 -54.98
N ALA A 294 -47.19 -7.58 -54.79
CA ALA A 294 -47.98 -6.69 -53.94
C ALA A 294 -48.66 -5.61 -54.82
N PRO A 295 -50.01 -5.49 -54.80
CA PRO A 295 -50.68 -4.44 -55.53
C PRO A 295 -50.37 -3.07 -54.91
N VAL A 296 -50.20 -2.06 -55.77
CA VAL A 296 -49.99 -0.67 -55.35
C VAL A 296 -51.32 0.06 -55.46
N ILE A 297 -51.86 0.52 -54.33
CA ILE A 297 -53.11 1.29 -54.28
C ILE A 297 -52.80 2.76 -54.08
N LEU A 298 -53.26 3.59 -55.00
CA LEU A 298 -53.12 5.04 -55.00
C LEU A 298 -54.49 5.65 -54.76
N ASP A 299 -54.75 6.11 -53.54
CA ASP A 299 -56.01 6.75 -53.16
C ASP A 299 -55.83 8.28 -53.09
N ASP A 300 -56.45 8.97 -54.03
CA ASP A 300 -56.34 10.41 -54.30
C ASP A 300 -54.89 10.92 -54.27
N ALA A 301 -53.94 10.09 -54.71
CA ALA A 301 -52.54 10.45 -54.73
C ALA A 301 -52.24 11.51 -55.82
N LEU A 302 -51.19 12.30 -55.61
CA LEU A 302 -50.66 13.29 -56.57
C LEU A 302 -51.56 14.52 -56.77
N VAL A 303 -52.32 14.92 -55.75
CA VAL A 303 -53.20 16.10 -55.76
C VAL A 303 -52.44 17.35 -56.18
N TYR A 304 -51.17 17.48 -55.78
CA TYR A 304 -50.34 18.67 -56.04
C TYR A 304 -49.39 18.53 -57.25
N THR A 305 -49.56 17.50 -58.08
CA THR A 305 -48.76 17.32 -59.31
C THR A 305 -49.54 17.81 -60.55
N ASP A 306 -48.83 18.45 -61.49
CA ASP A 306 -49.37 18.89 -62.76
C ASP A 306 -49.58 17.73 -63.75
N ASP A 307 -50.57 17.88 -64.65
CA ASP A 307 -51.04 16.80 -65.54
C ASP A 307 -49.91 16.26 -66.44
N THR A 308 -49.01 17.13 -66.95
CA THR A 308 -47.86 16.73 -67.78
C THR A 308 -46.87 15.84 -67.02
N ARG A 309 -46.65 16.11 -65.73
CA ARG A 309 -45.80 15.27 -64.88
C ARG A 309 -46.47 13.97 -64.48
N ILE A 310 -47.78 13.97 -64.26
CA ILE A 310 -48.57 12.75 -64.02
C ILE A 310 -48.42 11.81 -65.23
N GLU A 311 -48.66 12.31 -66.45
CA GLU A 311 -48.50 11.55 -67.69
C GLU A 311 -47.09 10.96 -67.83
N ARG A 312 -46.04 11.77 -67.70
CA ARG A 312 -44.64 11.30 -67.80
C ARG A 312 -44.27 10.25 -66.77
N MET A 313 -44.78 10.41 -65.55
CA MET A 313 -44.57 9.44 -64.49
C MET A 313 -45.24 8.13 -64.87
N PHE A 314 -46.53 8.15 -65.19
CA PHE A 314 -47.28 6.94 -65.54
C PHE A 314 -46.84 6.28 -66.85
N ASP A 315 -46.39 7.02 -67.86
CA ASP A 315 -45.82 6.46 -69.10
C ASP A 315 -44.60 5.59 -68.86
N ALA A 316 -43.84 5.92 -67.83
CA ALA A 316 -42.67 5.15 -67.49
C ALA A 316 -42.83 4.26 -66.26
N LEU A 317 -43.90 4.45 -65.49
CA LEU A 317 -44.49 3.34 -64.74
C LEU A 317 -44.94 2.25 -65.70
N HIS A 318 -45.71 2.53 -66.74
CA HIS A 318 -46.16 1.52 -67.71
C HIS A 318 -44.98 0.78 -68.37
N ARG A 319 -43.89 1.49 -68.70
CA ARG A 319 -42.67 0.88 -69.26
C ARG A 319 -41.87 0.02 -68.27
N GLN A 320 -41.98 0.27 -66.96
CA GLN A 320 -41.18 -0.43 -65.94
C GLN A 320 -42.00 -1.30 -64.97
N ALA A 321 -43.34 -1.21 -65.02
CA ALA A 321 -44.25 -1.81 -64.06
C ALA A 321 -44.42 -3.32 -64.25
N GLY A 322 -44.12 -3.87 -65.44
CA GLY A 322 -44.15 -5.33 -65.69
C GLY A 322 -45.35 -6.01 -65.02
N ASP A 323 -45.07 -6.86 -64.03
CA ASP A 323 -46.04 -7.68 -63.29
C ASP A 323 -46.67 -6.98 -62.05
N LEU A 324 -46.64 -5.65 -61.98
CA LEU A 324 -47.27 -4.90 -60.88
C LEU A 324 -48.70 -4.50 -61.23
N GLN A 325 -49.63 -4.85 -60.34
CA GLN A 325 -50.99 -4.33 -60.38
C GLN A 325 -51.03 -2.96 -59.66
N ILE A 326 -51.45 -1.92 -60.38
CA ILE A 326 -51.63 -0.58 -59.82
C ILE A 326 -53.11 -0.24 -59.86
N LEU A 327 -53.69 0.06 -58.70
CA LEU A 327 -55.07 0.50 -58.54
C LEU A 327 -55.06 2.00 -58.20
N VAL A 328 -55.76 2.79 -59.00
CA VAL A 328 -55.84 4.25 -58.77
C VAL A 328 -57.29 4.63 -58.49
N LEU A 329 -57.51 5.21 -57.32
CA LEU A 329 -58.77 5.82 -56.89
C LEU A 329 -58.56 7.33 -56.94
N THR A 330 -59.28 8.05 -57.79
CA THR A 330 -59.05 9.49 -57.95
C THR A 330 -60.29 10.25 -58.38
N CYS A 331 -60.42 11.46 -57.88
CA CYS A 331 -61.42 12.43 -58.30
C CYS A 331 -61.04 13.12 -59.62
N ARG A 332 -59.77 13.05 -60.03
CA ARG A 332 -59.19 13.77 -61.18
C ARG A 332 -59.25 12.94 -62.47
N GLN A 333 -60.44 12.55 -62.89
CA GLN A 333 -60.66 11.71 -64.09
C GLN A 333 -59.97 12.21 -65.37
N ARG A 334 -59.74 13.52 -65.52
CA ARG A 334 -59.03 14.08 -66.70
C ARG A 334 -57.55 13.74 -66.71
N ALA A 335 -56.86 13.88 -65.57
CA ALA A 335 -55.42 13.67 -65.46
C ALA A 335 -55.01 12.19 -65.60
N PHE A 336 -55.95 11.27 -65.38
CA PHE A 336 -55.70 9.82 -65.42
C PHE A 336 -56.31 9.13 -66.65
N ARG A 337 -57.02 9.87 -67.52
CA ARG A 337 -57.69 9.31 -68.70
C ARG A 337 -56.71 8.76 -69.73
N ASP A 338 -55.63 9.51 -69.96
CA ASP A 338 -54.67 9.22 -71.03
C ASP A 338 -53.64 8.15 -70.60
N LEU A 339 -53.79 7.58 -69.41
CA LEU A 339 -52.89 6.59 -68.81
C LEU A 339 -53.14 5.14 -69.25
N GLY A 340 -54.20 4.88 -70.02
CA GLY A 340 -54.46 3.58 -70.66
C GLY A 340 -54.93 2.44 -69.75
N GLY A 341 -55.30 2.72 -68.50
CA GLY A 341 -55.84 1.72 -67.56
C GLY A 341 -57.32 1.38 -67.78
N GLN A 342 -57.77 0.23 -67.27
CA GLN A 342 -59.19 -0.11 -67.25
C GLN A 342 -59.94 0.82 -66.29
N MET A 343 -60.78 1.71 -66.82
CA MET A 343 -61.64 2.56 -65.99
C MET A 343 -62.75 1.70 -65.37
N LEU A 344 -62.83 1.74 -64.04
CA LEU A 344 -63.88 1.12 -63.26
C LEU A 344 -64.86 2.21 -62.79
N SER A 345 -66.15 1.97 -62.98
CA SER A 345 -67.22 2.78 -62.38
C SER A 345 -67.77 2.06 -61.16
N TYR A 346 -68.01 2.80 -60.08
CA TYR A 346 -68.74 2.29 -58.92
C TYR A 346 -70.14 2.92 -58.88
N GLU A 347 -71.14 2.11 -58.56
CA GLU A 347 -72.51 2.56 -58.26
C GLU A 347 -72.81 2.25 -56.80
N SER A 348 -73.59 3.10 -56.14
CA SER A 348 -74.05 2.85 -54.78
C SER A 348 -74.98 1.64 -54.76
N GLY A 349 -74.57 0.55 -54.13
CA GLY A 349 -75.36 -0.68 -53.98
C GLY A 349 -75.22 -1.30 -52.58
N GLU A 350 -76.09 -2.25 -52.25
CA GLU A 350 -75.92 -3.08 -51.05
C GLU A 350 -74.79 -4.09 -51.28
N LEU A 351 -73.85 -4.20 -50.32
CA LEU A 351 -72.80 -5.22 -50.36
C LEU A 351 -73.45 -6.62 -50.44
N PRO A 352 -72.94 -7.53 -51.30
CA PRO A 352 -73.40 -8.93 -51.33
C PRO A 352 -73.30 -9.56 -49.93
N GLU A 353 -74.20 -10.49 -49.59
CA GLU A 353 -74.16 -11.19 -48.29
C GLU A 353 -72.80 -11.85 -48.00
N GLU A 354 -72.06 -12.22 -49.04
CA GLU A 354 -70.72 -12.83 -48.94
C GLU A 354 -69.61 -11.84 -48.53
N ALA A 355 -69.86 -10.53 -48.65
CA ALA A 355 -68.91 -9.45 -48.35
C ALA A 355 -69.27 -8.67 -47.07
N ARG A 356 -70.34 -9.05 -46.38
CA ARG A 356 -70.69 -8.60 -45.02
C ARG A 356 -70.12 -9.57 -44.00
#